data_AF-A0A1T5G8N5-F1
#
_entry.id   AF-A0A1T5G8N5-F1
#
_cell.length_a   1.000
_cell.length_b   1.000
_cell.length_c   1.000
_cell.angle_alpha   90.00
_cell.angle_beta   90.00
_cell.angle_gamma   90.00
#
_symmetry.space_group_name_H-M   'P 1'
#
loop_
_entity.id
_entity.type
_entity.pdbx_description
1 polymer ?
#
loop_
_entity_poly.entity_id
_entity_poly.type
_entity_poly.pdbx_seq_one_letter_code
_entity_poly.pdbx_strand_id
1 'polypeptide(L)'
;MNGRYGISGALLPFSAEGAVQVVDAFSRLADETQDTAGVNPSDRDVLLEASGPMFTNMWLLDCLGKAMTGSVPDMVNADGDDLVFHRIVFPLAKGVVGKSIVRRLNAAQWLEPASDNFWNWLAPAMKNKKPQAAKGKQAFVTTMDDGTPVFANVELKGRKLIVEVNSAARAERATVQVREWMGDYLDVPMTEIRTLAQVMADDAPRAPQDEVLDIPPHEMERIVHDMLTREYTKTLDEPVPALDHKTPRALARTKAGRAKVADWLKYIENGSAKSSAGDPMASYDFTWMWEELGLSELRR
;
A
#
# COMPACT_ATOMS: atom_id res chain seq x y z
N MET A 1 27.90 16.79 -34.81
CA MET A 1 26.96 16.32 -33.77
C MET A 1 26.07 17.50 -33.41
N ASN A 2 24.81 17.50 -33.84
CA ASN A 2 23.89 18.63 -33.67
C ASN A 2 23.38 18.67 -32.21
N GLY A 3 23.87 19.63 -31.42
CA GLY A 3 23.48 19.85 -30.03
C GLY A 3 22.05 20.36 -29.88
N ARG A 4 21.06 19.48 -30.04
CA ARG A 4 19.70 19.72 -29.54
C ARG A 4 19.67 19.35 -28.07
N TYR A 5 19.62 20.35 -27.19
CA TYR A 5 19.26 20.17 -25.80
C TYR A 5 17.81 19.65 -25.76
N GLY A 6 17.62 18.41 -25.29
CA GLY A 6 16.31 17.83 -25.04
C GLY A 6 15.95 18.03 -23.57
N ILE A 7 14.73 18.48 -23.29
CA ILE A 7 14.18 18.45 -21.93
C ILE A 7 13.78 17.00 -21.66
N SER A 8 14.54 16.31 -20.82
CA SER A 8 14.18 15.01 -20.26
C SER A 8 13.68 15.24 -18.84
N GLY A 9 12.36 15.20 -18.64
CA GLY A 9 11.75 15.40 -17.32
C GLY A 9 10.22 15.31 -17.34
N ALA A 10 9.61 15.18 -16.17
CA ALA A 10 8.16 15.25 -15.99
C ALA A 10 7.72 16.69 -15.74
N LEU A 11 6.57 17.09 -16.29
CA LEU A 11 5.92 18.37 -16.00
C LEU A 11 5.14 18.26 -14.69
N LEU A 12 5.45 19.13 -13.72
CA LEU A 12 4.70 19.27 -12.46
C LEU A 12 3.70 20.43 -12.60
N PRO A 13 2.40 20.17 -12.85
CA PRO A 13 1.41 21.23 -12.97
C PRO A 13 1.03 21.79 -11.59
N PHE A 14 1.19 23.11 -11.40
CA PHE A 14 0.71 23.84 -10.21
C PHE A 14 -0.59 24.60 -10.52
N SER A 15 -1.40 24.92 -9.50
CA SER A 15 -2.42 25.97 -9.62
C SER A 15 -1.78 27.35 -9.81
N ALA A 16 -2.60 28.34 -10.17
CA ALA A 16 -2.16 29.74 -10.17
C ALA A 16 -1.62 30.17 -8.79
N GLU A 17 -2.26 29.76 -7.69
CA GLU A 17 -1.82 30.09 -6.33
C GLU A 17 -0.55 29.33 -5.93
N GLY A 18 -0.51 28.01 -6.19
CA GLY A 18 0.66 27.18 -5.94
C GLY A 18 1.88 27.64 -6.75
N ALA A 19 1.68 28.10 -7.98
CA ALA A 19 2.76 28.69 -8.80
C ALA A 19 3.32 29.97 -8.16
N VAL A 20 2.46 30.85 -7.62
CA VAL A 20 2.90 32.05 -6.90
C VAL A 20 3.70 31.68 -5.66
N GLN A 21 3.26 30.68 -4.89
CA GLN A 21 3.98 30.22 -3.70
C GLN A 21 5.36 29.65 -4.03
N VAL A 22 5.48 28.86 -5.10
CA VAL A 22 6.77 28.33 -5.56
C VAL A 22 7.72 29.46 -5.97
N VAL A 23 7.22 30.44 -6.73
CA VAL A 23 8.03 31.60 -7.15
C VAL A 23 8.51 32.40 -5.94
N ASP A 24 7.63 32.63 -4.95
CA ASP A 24 7.97 33.37 -3.74
C ASP A 24 9.01 32.61 -2.89
N ALA A 25 8.80 31.31 -2.69
CA ALA A 25 9.71 30.50 -1.90
C ALA A 25 11.08 30.32 -2.59
N PHE A 26 11.13 30.25 -3.92
CA PHE A 26 12.39 30.25 -4.67
C PHE A 26 13.11 31.60 -4.59
N SER A 27 12.36 32.72 -4.61
CA SER A 27 12.93 34.06 -4.45
C SER A 27 13.56 34.24 -3.07
N ARG A 28 12.90 33.77 -2.00
CA ARG A 28 13.46 33.80 -0.65
C ARG A 28 14.72 32.95 -0.51
N LEU A 29 14.77 31.77 -1.14
CA LEU A 29 15.94 30.91 -1.12
C LEU A 29 17.17 31.57 -1.78
N ALA A 30 16.93 32.34 -2.85
CA ALA A 30 17.96 33.13 -3.52
C ALA A 30 18.44 34.34 -2.68
N ASP A 31 17.57 34.89 -1.83
CA ASP A 31 17.89 35.99 -0.93
C ASP A 31 18.62 35.50 0.34
N GLU A 32 18.20 34.38 0.94
CA GLU A 32 18.80 33.79 2.15
C GLU A 32 20.21 33.21 1.91
N THR A 33 20.48 32.69 0.72
CA THR A 33 21.81 32.16 0.36
C THR A 33 22.87 33.24 0.22
N GLN A 34 22.51 34.53 0.14
CA GLN A 34 23.49 35.63 0.16
C GLN A 34 24.22 35.77 1.51
N ASP A 35 23.70 35.21 2.60
CA ASP A 35 24.23 35.38 3.96
C ASP A 35 24.87 34.11 4.56
N THR A 36 24.86 32.98 3.85
CA THR A 36 25.45 31.71 4.31
C THR A 36 26.84 31.47 3.72
N ALA A 37 27.88 31.54 4.54
CA ALA A 37 29.25 31.23 4.15
C ALA A 37 29.39 29.75 3.74
N GLY A 38 29.49 29.48 2.44
CA GLY A 38 29.87 28.16 1.91
C GLY A 38 29.23 27.76 0.58
N VAL A 39 28.14 28.42 0.17
CA VAL A 39 27.52 28.23 -1.15
C VAL A 39 27.68 29.53 -1.93
N ASN A 40 28.30 29.49 -3.10
CA ASN A 40 28.37 30.68 -3.95
C ASN A 40 26.94 30.97 -4.48
N PRO A 41 26.26 32.02 -4.01
CA PRO A 41 24.87 32.32 -4.40
C PRO A 41 24.74 32.66 -5.88
N SER A 42 25.87 32.93 -6.55
CA SER A 42 25.97 33.17 -7.99
C SER A 42 25.82 31.89 -8.82
N ASP A 43 26.00 30.71 -8.20
CA ASP A 43 25.91 29.41 -8.89
C ASP A 43 24.47 28.90 -8.88
N ARG A 44 23.71 29.45 -9.82
CA ARG A 44 22.28 29.17 -9.99
C ARG A 44 21.99 27.69 -10.26
N ASP A 45 22.96 26.95 -10.78
CA ASP A 45 22.79 25.53 -11.10
C ASP A 45 22.81 24.68 -9.82
N VAL A 46 23.69 24.99 -8.86
CA VAL A 46 23.76 24.31 -7.55
C VAL A 46 22.52 24.60 -6.70
N LEU A 47 22.03 25.85 -6.72
CA LEU A 47 20.79 26.23 -6.02
C LEU A 47 19.59 25.48 -6.60
N LEU A 48 19.51 25.37 -7.93
CA LEU A 48 18.43 24.66 -8.61
C LEU A 48 18.48 23.15 -8.35
N GLU A 49 19.67 22.54 -8.34
CA GLU A 49 19.87 21.12 -8.03
C GLU A 49 19.41 20.78 -6.60
N ALA A 50 19.74 21.63 -5.63
CA ALA A 50 19.33 21.47 -4.24
C ALA A 50 17.81 21.71 -4.00
N SER A 51 17.13 22.40 -4.91
CA SER A 51 15.71 22.79 -4.77
C SER A 51 14.71 21.71 -5.23
N GLY A 52 15.17 20.62 -5.85
CA GLY A 52 14.31 19.53 -6.35
C GLY A 52 13.27 18.99 -5.35
N PRO A 53 13.65 18.68 -4.09
CA PRO A 53 12.71 18.22 -3.06
C PRO A 53 11.64 19.25 -2.71
N MET A 54 11.98 20.55 -2.75
CA MET A 54 11.06 21.65 -2.44
C MET A 54 9.99 21.80 -3.51
N PHE A 55 10.36 21.80 -4.80
CA PHE A 55 9.38 21.82 -5.90
C PHE A 55 8.43 20.63 -5.85
N THR A 56 8.95 19.44 -5.55
CA THR A 56 8.14 18.21 -5.49
C THR A 56 7.17 18.23 -4.31
N ASN A 57 7.62 18.67 -3.12
CA ASN A 57 6.77 18.76 -1.94
C ASN A 57 5.71 19.85 -2.06
N MET A 58 6.06 21.02 -2.62
CA MET A 58 5.08 22.09 -2.84
C MET A 58 4.06 21.70 -3.90
N TRP A 59 4.48 20.99 -4.95
CA TRP A 59 3.56 20.42 -5.94
C TRP A 59 2.62 19.41 -5.30
N LEU A 60 3.16 18.49 -4.49
CA LEU A 60 2.38 17.50 -3.78
C LEU A 60 1.36 18.16 -2.85
N LEU A 61 1.74 19.20 -2.11
CA LEU A 61 0.86 19.96 -1.23
C LEU A 61 -0.20 20.77 -1.99
N ASP A 62 0.12 21.37 -3.14
CA ASP A 62 -0.86 22.06 -4.01
C ASP A 62 -1.86 21.06 -4.62
N CYS A 63 -1.41 19.85 -4.98
CA CYS A 63 -2.28 18.77 -5.44
C CYS A 63 -3.16 18.23 -4.31
N LEU A 64 -2.58 17.98 -3.13
CA LEU A 64 -3.29 17.44 -1.97
C LEU A 64 -4.24 18.47 -1.35
N GLY A 65 -3.86 19.75 -1.27
CA GLY A 65 -4.71 20.82 -0.76
C GLY A 65 -6.03 20.96 -1.53
N LYS A 66 -6.01 20.71 -2.85
CA LYS A 66 -7.23 20.62 -3.68
C LYS A 66 -8.01 19.32 -3.49
N ALA A 67 -7.33 18.21 -3.16
CA ALA A 67 -7.98 16.94 -2.86
C ALA A 67 -8.60 16.91 -1.45
N MET A 68 -8.12 17.77 -0.55
CA MET A 68 -8.49 17.84 0.87
C MET A 68 -9.64 18.80 1.18
N THR A 69 -10.26 19.45 0.18
CA THR A 69 -11.41 20.34 0.41
C THR A 69 -12.68 19.57 0.78
N GLY A 70 -12.69 18.90 1.93
CA GLY A 70 -13.88 18.46 2.70
C GLY A 70 -14.91 17.54 2.04
N SER A 71 -14.86 17.32 0.73
CA SER A 71 -15.79 16.50 -0.05
C SER A 71 -15.00 15.42 -0.77
N VAL A 72 -15.37 14.16 -0.53
CA VAL A 72 -14.89 13.02 -1.32
C VAL A 72 -15.12 13.35 -2.80
N PRO A 73 -14.10 13.23 -3.66
CA PRO A 73 -14.29 13.53 -5.08
C PRO A 73 -15.40 12.65 -5.65
N ASP A 74 -16.19 13.19 -6.58
CA ASP A 74 -17.17 12.39 -7.31
C ASP A 74 -16.42 11.36 -8.16
N MET A 75 -16.55 10.08 -7.78
CA MET A 75 -15.86 8.98 -8.44
C MET A 75 -16.83 8.11 -9.25
N VAL A 76 -16.40 7.72 -10.44
CA VAL A 76 -17.12 6.78 -11.32
C VAL A 76 -16.28 5.55 -11.61
N ASN A 77 -16.92 4.41 -11.85
CA ASN A 77 -16.23 3.20 -12.28
C ASN A 77 -15.86 3.23 -13.79
N ALA A 78 -15.26 2.15 -14.29
CA ALA A 78 -14.93 1.99 -15.71
C ALA A 78 -16.12 2.05 -16.68
N ASP A 79 -17.34 1.79 -16.19
CA ASP A 79 -18.57 1.85 -16.99
C ASP A 79 -19.19 3.27 -16.99
N GLY A 80 -18.69 4.18 -16.13
CA GLY A 80 -19.21 5.52 -15.92
C GLY A 80 -20.27 5.63 -14.82
N ASP A 81 -20.54 4.55 -14.09
CA ASP A 81 -21.49 4.52 -12.98
C ASP A 81 -20.88 5.15 -11.72
N ASP A 82 -21.70 5.76 -10.87
CA ASP A 82 -21.27 6.25 -9.55
C ASP A 82 -20.74 5.11 -8.67
N LEU A 83 -19.66 5.39 -7.94
CA LEU A 83 -18.97 4.40 -7.13
C LEU A 83 -19.75 4.05 -5.85
N VAL A 84 -20.36 2.86 -5.85
CA VAL A 84 -21.03 2.28 -4.67
C VAL A 84 -20.65 0.80 -4.58
N PHE A 85 -19.93 0.43 -3.53
CA PHE A 85 -19.43 -0.92 -3.33
C PHE A 85 -20.57 -1.85 -2.90
N HIS A 86 -20.76 -2.92 -3.66
CA HIS A 86 -21.73 -3.96 -3.36
C HIS A 86 -20.98 -5.26 -3.13
N ARG A 87 -21.22 -5.84 -1.95
CA ARG A 87 -20.70 -7.15 -1.56
C ARG A 87 -21.86 -8.13 -1.49
N ILE A 88 -21.96 -8.96 -2.53
CA ILE A 88 -23.04 -9.94 -2.70
C ILE A 88 -22.57 -11.27 -2.14
N VAL A 89 -23.28 -11.80 -1.15
CA VAL A 89 -22.93 -13.02 -0.44
C VAL A 89 -23.95 -14.10 -0.78
N PHE A 90 -23.52 -15.11 -1.51
CA PHE A 90 -24.30 -16.30 -1.84
C PHE A 90 -23.93 -17.44 -0.88
N PRO A 91 -24.82 -17.87 0.02
CA PRO A 91 -24.59 -19.08 0.80
C PRO A 91 -24.61 -20.31 -0.13
N LEU A 92 -23.73 -21.28 0.13
CA LEU A 92 -23.77 -22.56 -0.57
C LEU A 92 -24.96 -23.38 -0.08
N ALA A 93 -25.76 -23.90 -1.01
CA ALA A 93 -26.90 -24.77 -0.72
C ALA A 93 -26.46 -26.01 0.08
N LYS A 94 -27.41 -26.58 0.83
CA LYS A 94 -27.15 -27.73 1.72
C LYS A 94 -26.56 -28.91 0.93
N GLY A 95 -25.43 -29.45 1.41
CA GLY A 95 -24.75 -30.58 0.77
C GLY A 95 -23.80 -30.22 -0.37
N VAL A 96 -23.79 -28.96 -0.83
CA VAL A 96 -22.81 -28.49 -1.83
C VAL A 96 -21.42 -28.41 -1.22
N VAL A 97 -20.44 -28.92 -1.95
CA VAL A 97 -19.02 -28.98 -1.57
C VAL A 97 -18.25 -27.91 -2.33
N GLY A 98 -17.32 -27.21 -1.67
CA GLY A 98 -16.54 -26.13 -2.29
C GLY A 98 -15.83 -26.54 -3.58
N LYS A 99 -15.28 -27.77 -3.65
CA LYS A 99 -14.60 -28.27 -4.85
C LYS A 99 -15.48 -28.27 -6.11
N SER A 100 -16.80 -28.50 -6.00
CA SER A 100 -17.70 -28.43 -7.17
C SER A 100 -17.95 -27.00 -7.62
N ILE A 101 -17.92 -26.03 -6.70
CA ILE A 101 -18.01 -24.59 -7.02
C ILE A 101 -16.75 -24.16 -7.76
N VAL A 102 -15.57 -24.45 -7.21
CA VAL A 102 -14.25 -24.16 -7.82
C VAL A 102 -14.19 -24.67 -9.25
N ARG A 103 -14.60 -25.93 -9.48
CA ARG A 103 -14.61 -26.53 -10.83
C ARG A 103 -15.49 -25.76 -11.82
N ARG A 104 -16.65 -25.23 -11.39
CA ARG A 104 -17.53 -24.43 -12.24
C ARG A 104 -16.96 -23.04 -12.52
N LEU A 105 -16.40 -22.38 -11.49
CA LEU A 105 -15.75 -21.07 -11.64
C LEU A 105 -14.58 -21.14 -12.62
N ASN A 106 -13.72 -22.16 -12.48
CA ASN A 106 -12.58 -22.38 -13.38
C ASN A 106 -12.98 -22.69 -14.84
N ALA A 107 -14.24 -23.09 -15.08
CA ALA A 107 -14.75 -23.36 -16.42
C ALA A 107 -15.47 -22.16 -17.06
N ALA A 108 -15.67 -21.06 -16.31
CA ALA A 108 -16.37 -19.89 -16.82
C ALA A 108 -15.44 -19.02 -17.68
N GLN A 109 -15.95 -18.55 -18.82
CA GLN A 109 -15.16 -17.88 -19.87
C GLN A 109 -14.49 -16.56 -19.46
N TRP A 110 -14.87 -15.96 -18.33
CA TRP A 110 -14.42 -14.63 -17.90
C TRP A 110 -13.87 -14.59 -16.48
N LEU A 111 -13.73 -15.75 -15.84
CA LEU A 111 -13.13 -15.86 -14.52
C LEU A 111 -11.68 -16.32 -14.64
N GLU A 112 -10.76 -15.46 -14.26
CA GLU A 112 -9.35 -15.79 -14.19
C GLU A 112 -8.98 -16.10 -12.73
N PRO A 113 -8.48 -17.31 -12.43
CA PRO A 113 -8.08 -17.66 -11.07
C PRO A 113 -6.82 -16.88 -10.66
N ALA A 114 -6.89 -16.15 -9.55
CA ALA A 114 -5.70 -15.55 -8.93
C ALA A 114 -5.17 -16.41 -7.76
N SER A 115 -6.03 -17.26 -7.17
CA SER A 115 -5.67 -18.27 -6.17
C SER A 115 -6.63 -19.47 -6.23
N ASP A 116 -6.46 -20.43 -5.32
CA ASP A 116 -7.36 -21.59 -5.18
C ASP A 116 -8.81 -21.22 -4.80
N ASN A 117 -9.02 -20.01 -4.27
CA ASN A 117 -10.32 -19.56 -3.77
C ASN A 117 -10.69 -18.14 -4.21
N PHE A 118 -9.94 -17.53 -5.12
CA PHE A 118 -10.16 -16.17 -5.60
C PHE A 118 -10.01 -16.06 -7.11
N TRP A 119 -10.95 -15.35 -7.75
CA TRP A 119 -10.98 -15.12 -9.18
C TRP A 119 -11.22 -13.64 -9.50
N ASN A 120 -10.48 -13.14 -10.48
CA ASN A 120 -10.77 -11.88 -11.15
C ASN A 120 -11.81 -12.15 -12.25
N TRP A 121 -12.97 -11.53 -12.15
CA TRP A 121 -13.97 -11.56 -13.20
C TRP A 121 -13.71 -10.42 -14.17
N LEU A 122 -13.26 -10.75 -15.38
CA LEU A 122 -12.90 -9.78 -16.41
C LEU A 122 -14.14 -9.24 -17.12
N ALA A 123 -14.09 -7.94 -17.46
CA ALA A 123 -15.06 -7.35 -18.37
C ALA A 123 -14.73 -7.78 -19.81
N PRO A 124 -15.73 -8.00 -20.67
CA PRO A 124 -15.49 -8.14 -22.10
C PRO A 124 -14.73 -6.91 -22.60
N ALA A 125 -13.66 -7.09 -23.36
CA ALA A 125 -12.86 -6.00 -23.90
C ALA A 125 -13.76 -5.05 -24.73
N MET A 126 -14.17 -3.93 -24.13
CA MET A 126 -14.89 -2.88 -24.84
C MET A 126 -13.89 -2.19 -25.76
N LYS A 127 -13.81 -2.64 -27.01
CA LYS A 127 -13.12 -1.91 -28.07
C LYS A 127 -13.69 -0.48 -28.11
N ASN A 128 -12.87 0.50 -27.75
CA ASN A 128 -13.04 1.94 -27.99
C ASN A 128 -13.88 2.79 -27.02
N LYS A 129 -14.17 2.35 -25.78
CA LYS A 129 -14.61 3.31 -24.75
C LYS A 129 -13.42 3.74 -23.90
N LYS A 130 -12.86 4.93 -24.19
CA LYS A 130 -12.08 5.64 -23.16
C LYS A 130 -12.99 5.78 -21.93
N PRO A 131 -12.50 5.53 -20.70
CA PRO A 131 -13.24 5.89 -19.50
C PRO A 131 -13.55 7.37 -19.61
N GLN A 132 -14.77 7.70 -19.98
CA GLN A 132 -15.15 9.08 -20.20
C GLN A 132 -15.50 9.61 -18.83
N ALA A 133 -14.47 10.03 -18.09
CA ALA A 133 -14.65 10.89 -16.94
C ALA A 133 -15.55 12.05 -17.42
N ALA A 134 -16.80 12.07 -16.95
CA ALA A 134 -17.64 13.24 -17.10
C ALA A 134 -16.86 14.42 -16.51
N LYS A 135 -16.91 15.61 -17.14
CA LYS A 135 -16.18 16.80 -16.66
C LYS A 135 -16.35 16.94 -15.14
N GLY A 136 -15.26 16.77 -14.37
CA GLY A 136 -15.25 16.90 -12.91
C GLY A 136 -15.26 15.60 -12.10
N LYS A 137 -15.50 14.42 -12.70
CA LYS A 137 -15.49 13.12 -12.00
C LYS A 137 -14.18 12.35 -12.23
N GLN A 138 -13.67 11.68 -11.20
CA GLN A 138 -12.46 10.83 -11.29
C GLN A 138 -12.84 9.37 -11.56
N ALA A 139 -12.07 8.67 -12.39
CA ALA A 139 -12.33 7.27 -12.74
C ALA A 139 -11.61 6.31 -11.79
N PHE A 140 -12.35 5.39 -11.17
CA PHE A 140 -11.86 4.26 -10.39
C PHE A 140 -11.91 2.99 -11.23
N VAL A 141 -10.77 2.59 -11.76
CA VAL A 141 -10.66 1.44 -12.68
C VAL A 141 -9.63 0.45 -12.15
N THR A 142 -10.07 -0.78 -11.93
CA THR A 142 -9.19 -1.92 -11.66
C THR A 142 -8.93 -2.65 -12.96
N THR A 143 -7.68 -2.91 -13.29
CA THR A 143 -7.25 -3.67 -14.45
C THR A 143 -6.30 -4.78 -14.04
N MET A 144 -6.23 -5.83 -14.86
CA MET A 144 -5.14 -6.81 -14.85
C MET A 144 -3.84 -6.16 -15.36
N ASP A 145 -2.71 -6.87 -15.24
CA ASP A 145 -1.39 -6.41 -15.71
C ASP A 145 -1.36 -6.11 -17.22
N ASP A 146 -2.20 -6.80 -18.01
CA ASP A 146 -2.37 -6.59 -19.44
C ASP A 146 -3.31 -5.41 -19.80
N GLY A 147 -3.82 -4.71 -18.78
CA GLY A 147 -4.76 -3.60 -18.92
C GLY A 147 -6.23 -4.03 -19.08
N THR A 148 -6.55 -5.32 -19.04
CA THR A 148 -7.93 -5.82 -19.13
C THR A 148 -8.72 -5.35 -17.91
N PRO A 149 -9.87 -4.67 -18.08
CA PRO A 149 -10.66 -4.19 -16.95
C PRO A 149 -11.28 -5.34 -16.14
N VAL A 150 -11.21 -5.23 -14.82
CA VAL A 150 -11.90 -6.13 -13.89
C VAL A 150 -13.34 -5.65 -13.70
N PHE A 151 -14.29 -6.55 -13.95
CA PHE A 151 -15.71 -6.35 -13.72
C PHE A 151 -16.07 -6.54 -12.24
N ALA A 152 -15.63 -7.65 -11.65
CA ALA A 152 -15.90 -8.04 -10.26
C ALA A 152 -14.76 -8.89 -9.68
N ASN A 153 -14.68 -8.96 -8.36
CA ASN A 153 -13.89 -9.96 -7.65
C ASN A 153 -14.81 -11.06 -7.14
N VAL A 154 -14.37 -12.31 -7.22
CA VAL A 154 -15.13 -13.48 -6.75
C VAL A 154 -14.27 -14.27 -5.78
N GLU A 155 -14.77 -14.52 -4.58
CA GLU A 155 -14.07 -15.28 -3.54
C GLU A 155 -14.95 -16.40 -2.98
N LEU A 156 -14.39 -17.60 -2.85
CA LEU A 156 -14.99 -18.69 -2.09
C LEU A 156 -14.43 -18.72 -0.67
N LYS A 157 -15.22 -18.30 0.31
CA LYS A 157 -14.82 -18.25 1.73
C LYS A 157 -15.74 -19.11 2.57
N GLY A 158 -15.22 -20.24 3.05
CA GLY A 158 -15.98 -21.22 3.81
C GLY A 158 -17.18 -21.76 3.01
N ARG A 159 -18.41 -21.50 3.50
CA ARG A 159 -19.66 -21.90 2.82
C ARG A 159 -20.35 -20.73 2.09
N LYS A 160 -19.58 -19.73 1.64
CA LYS A 160 -20.11 -18.54 0.97
C LYS A 160 -19.30 -18.24 -0.28
N LEU A 161 -19.99 -18.00 -1.39
CA LEU A 161 -19.43 -17.36 -2.57
C LEU A 161 -19.70 -15.86 -2.46
N ILE A 162 -18.65 -15.05 -2.48
CA ILE A 162 -18.73 -13.61 -2.32
C ILE A 162 -18.37 -12.97 -3.66
N VAL A 163 -19.17 -12.02 -4.10
CA VAL A 163 -18.93 -11.25 -5.32
C VAL A 163 -18.92 -9.77 -4.98
N GLU A 164 -17.82 -9.10 -5.29
CA GLU A 164 -17.62 -7.68 -5.01
C GLU A 164 -17.57 -6.88 -6.30
N VAL A 165 -18.41 -5.84 -6.35
CA VAL A 165 -18.51 -4.91 -7.48
C VAL A 165 -18.66 -3.48 -6.95
N ASN A 166 -18.48 -2.51 -7.83
CA ASN A 166 -18.40 -1.10 -7.44
C ASN A 166 -19.52 -0.22 -8.02
N SER A 167 -20.61 -0.81 -8.51
CA SER A 167 -21.85 -0.09 -8.83
C SER A 167 -23.09 -1.00 -8.68
N ALA A 168 -24.27 -0.38 -8.50
CA ALA A 168 -25.54 -1.10 -8.43
C ALA A 168 -25.86 -1.86 -9.73
N ALA A 169 -25.59 -1.24 -10.89
CA ALA A 169 -25.79 -1.87 -12.19
C ALA A 169 -24.87 -3.09 -12.41
N ARG A 170 -23.64 -3.06 -11.87
CA ARG A 170 -22.76 -4.24 -11.84
C ARG A 170 -23.30 -5.31 -10.88
N ALA A 171 -23.90 -4.93 -9.75
CA ALA A 171 -24.44 -5.88 -8.77
C ALA A 171 -25.63 -6.68 -9.30
N GLU A 172 -26.54 -6.03 -10.02
CA GLU A 172 -27.66 -6.70 -10.69
C GLU A 172 -27.16 -7.69 -11.75
N ARG A 173 -26.26 -7.24 -12.64
CA ARG A 173 -25.64 -8.10 -13.67
C ARG A 173 -24.90 -9.29 -13.07
N ALA A 174 -24.10 -9.04 -12.03
CA ALA A 174 -23.36 -10.07 -11.33
C ALA A 174 -24.30 -11.12 -10.72
N THR A 175 -25.40 -10.68 -10.10
CA THR A 175 -26.37 -11.58 -9.47
C THR A 175 -27.04 -12.51 -10.47
N VAL A 176 -27.45 -11.98 -11.63
CA VAL A 176 -28.06 -12.80 -12.69
C VAL A 176 -27.06 -13.82 -13.23
N GLN A 177 -25.86 -13.36 -13.59
CA GLN A 177 -24.88 -14.23 -14.24
C GLN A 177 -24.32 -15.31 -13.30
N VAL A 178 -24.12 -15.00 -12.01
CA VAL A 178 -23.69 -16.00 -11.01
C VAL A 178 -24.76 -17.07 -10.82
N ARG A 179 -26.04 -16.67 -10.81
CA ARG A 179 -27.16 -17.64 -10.78
C ARG A 179 -27.19 -18.52 -12.02
N GLU A 180 -26.87 -18.00 -13.20
CA GLU A 180 -26.76 -18.80 -14.41
C GLU A 180 -25.60 -19.82 -14.33
N TRP A 181 -24.44 -19.42 -13.81
CA TRP A 181 -23.28 -20.31 -13.68
C TRP A 181 -23.48 -21.41 -12.64
N MET A 182 -24.19 -21.09 -11.55
CA MET A 182 -24.25 -21.92 -10.36
C MET A 182 -25.58 -22.64 -10.17
N GLY A 183 -26.69 -22.10 -10.69
CA GLY A 183 -28.03 -22.65 -10.49
C GLY A 183 -28.32 -22.92 -9.01
N ASP A 184 -28.81 -24.12 -8.72
CA ASP A 184 -29.23 -24.57 -7.38
C ASP A 184 -28.07 -24.82 -6.39
N TYR A 185 -26.82 -24.51 -6.77
CA TYR A 185 -25.67 -24.66 -5.88
C TYR A 185 -25.60 -23.55 -4.83
N LEU A 186 -26.32 -22.46 -5.04
CA LEU A 186 -26.33 -21.28 -4.18
C LEU A 186 -27.75 -20.98 -3.69
N ASP A 187 -27.86 -20.61 -2.42
CA ASP A 187 -29.08 -20.09 -1.84
C ASP A 187 -29.26 -18.59 -2.18
N VAL A 188 -30.36 -18.00 -1.68
CA VAL A 188 -30.68 -16.58 -1.88
C VAL A 188 -29.54 -15.69 -1.36
N PRO A 189 -29.02 -14.77 -2.19
CA PRO A 189 -27.94 -13.89 -1.77
C PRO A 189 -28.41 -12.81 -0.79
N MET A 190 -27.47 -12.33 0.02
CA MET A 190 -27.57 -11.08 0.77
C MET A 190 -26.61 -10.07 0.14
N THR A 191 -27.03 -8.82 -0.02
CA THR A 191 -26.16 -7.76 -0.55
C THR A 191 -25.91 -6.71 0.52
N GLU A 192 -24.64 -6.47 0.80
CA GLU A 192 -24.18 -5.34 1.60
C GLU A 192 -23.77 -4.20 0.67
N ILE A 193 -24.18 -2.97 0.98
CA ILE A 193 -23.93 -1.78 0.16
C ILE A 193 -23.15 -0.77 1.01
N ARG A 194 -22.01 -0.31 0.50
CA ARG A 194 -21.18 0.72 1.14
C ARG A 194 -20.84 1.82 0.14
N THR A 195 -20.87 3.07 0.62
CA THR A 195 -20.40 4.21 -0.16
C THR A 195 -18.87 4.31 -0.10
N LEU A 196 -18.26 5.03 -1.05
CA LEU A 196 -16.84 5.35 -0.98
C LEU A 196 -16.45 6.03 0.33
N ALA A 197 -17.27 6.97 0.81
CA ALA A 197 -17.03 7.63 2.09
C ALA A 197 -17.01 6.66 3.28
N GLN A 198 -17.88 5.65 3.29
CA GLN A 198 -17.89 4.61 4.34
C GLN A 198 -16.66 3.72 4.27
N VAL A 199 -16.26 3.28 3.07
CA VAL A 199 -15.02 2.48 2.90
C VAL A 199 -13.80 3.27 3.33
N MET A 200 -13.70 4.54 2.93
CA MET A 200 -12.61 5.42 3.35
C MET A 200 -12.63 5.71 4.86
N ALA A 201 -13.79 5.71 5.51
CA ALA A 201 -13.89 5.88 6.96
C ALA A 201 -13.45 4.62 7.73
N ASP A 202 -13.66 3.43 7.17
CA ASP A 202 -13.21 2.15 7.73
C ASP A 202 -11.69 1.97 7.55
N ASP A 203 -11.14 2.38 6.40
CA ASP A 203 -9.71 2.28 6.05
C ASP A 203 -8.89 3.51 6.49
N ALA A 204 -9.55 4.60 6.88
CA ALA A 204 -8.86 5.71 7.52
C ALA A 204 -8.05 5.10 8.66
N PRO A 205 -6.75 5.42 8.81
CA PRO A 205 -6.05 5.05 10.01
C PRO A 205 -6.92 5.56 11.13
N ARG A 206 -7.49 4.65 11.94
CA ARG A 206 -8.15 5.02 13.19
C ARG A 206 -7.12 5.93 13.83
N ALA A 207 -7.38 7.25 13.85
CA ALA A 207 -6.57 8.18 14.62
C ALA A 207 -6.47 7.51 15.97
N PRO A 208 -5.27 7.06 16.42
CA PRO A 208 -5.09 5.92 17.31
C PRO A 208 -6.22 5.97 18.30
N GLN A 209 -7.25 5.16 18.02
CA GLN A 209 -8.32 5.08 18.97
C GLN A 209 -7.58 4.36 20.05
N ASP A 210 -7.37 5.05 21.17
CA ASP A 210 -7.19 4.46 22.47
C ASP A 210 -8.43 3.55 22.74
N GLU A 211 -8.71 2.56 21.90
CA GLU A 211 -8.91 1.21 22.38
C GLU A 211 -7.60 0.87 23.06
N VAL A 212 -7.45 1.43 24.27
CA VAL A 212 -6.61 0.83 25.29
C VAL A 212 -7.19 -0.56 25.39
N LEU A 213 -6.60 -1.50 24.64
CA LEU A 213 -6.66 -2.89 25.02
C LEU A 213 -6.35 -2.85 26.51
N ASP A 214 -7.28 -3.29 27.36
CA ASP A 214 -7.14 -3.27 28.82
C ASP A 214 -6.12 -4.35 29.24
N ILE A 215 -4.96 -4.27 28.61
CA ILE A 215 -3.77 -5.05 28.81
C ILE A 215 -2.88 -4.10 29.59
N PRO A 216 -2.59 -4.44 30.85
CA PRO A 216 -1.66 -3.66 31.65
C PRO A 216 -0.35 -3.40 30.87
N PRO A 217 0.27 -2.21 30.97
CA PRO A 217 1.44 -1.86 30.17
C PRO A 217 2.58 -2.90 30.21
N HIS A 218 2.80 -3.51 31.38
CA HIS A 218 3.78 -4.57 31.57
C HIS A 218 3.46 -5.87 30.81
N GLU A 219 2.18 -6.17 30.62
CA GLU A 219 1.74 -7.35 29.87
C GLU A 219 1.83 -7.11 28.36
N MET A 220 1.55 -5.90 27.90
CA MET A 220 1.80 -5.49 26.53
C MET A 220 3.29 -5.53 26.19
N GLU A 221 4.15 -5.02 27.09
CA GLU A 221 5.60 -5.09 26.97
C GLU A 221 6.09 -6.54 26.86
N ARG A 222 5.64 -7.41 27.76
CA ARG A 222 5.95 -8.84 27.71
C ARG A 222 5.54 -9.49 26.38
N ILE A 223 4.32 -9.22 25.89
CA ILE A 223 3.82 -9.81 24.63
C ILE A 223 4.67 -9.35 23.45
N VAL A 224 4.99 -8.05 23.38
CA VAL A 224 5.82 -7.49 22.31
C VAL A 224 7.23 -8.05 22.37
N HIS A 225 7.83 -8.16 23.55
CA HIS A 225 9.16 -8.76 23.72
C HIS A 225 9.18 -10.25 23.33
N ASP A 226 8.19 -11.03 23.76
CA ASP A 226 8.04 -12.45 23.39
C ASP A 226 7.89 -12.65 21.86
N MET A 227 7.19 -11.72 21.20
CA MET A 227 7.04 -11.72 19.74
C MET A 227 8.38 -11.37 19.06
N LEU A 228 9.06 -10.32 19.52
CA LEU A 228 10.34 -9.87 18.96
C LEU A 228 11.42 -10.92 19.12
N THR A 229 11.51 -11.57 20.28
CA THR A 229 12.47 -12.66 20.49
C THR A 229 12.25 -13.78 19.49
N ARG A 230 11.00 -14.18 19.22
CA ARG A 230 10.71 -15.20 18.20
C ARG A 230 11.11 -14.76 16.80
N GLU A 231 10.77 -13.54 16.41
CA GLU A 231 11.03 -13.03 15.06
C GLU A 231 12.53 -12.86 14.80
N TYR A 232 13.25 -12.27 15.75
CA TYR A 232 14.70 -12.14 15.65
C TYR A 232 15.41 -13.49 15.69
N THR A 233 14.93 -14.46 16.50
CA THR A 233 15.50 -15.82 16.51
C THR A 233 15.41 -16.44 15.13
N LYS A 234 14.24 -16.34 14.49
CA LYS A 234 14.02 -16.80 13.12
C LYS A 234 14.91 -16.07 12.12
N THR A 235 15.04 -14.75 12.26
CA THR A 235 15.87 -13.90 11.39
C THR A 235 17.35 -14.33 11.39
N LEU A 236 17.88 -14.85 12.52
CA LEU A 236 19.26 -15.34 12.59
C LEU A 236 19.55 -16.52 11.64
N ASP A 237 18.50 -17.28 11.29
CA ASP A 237 18.55 -18.45 10.42
C ASP A 237 18.09 -18.15 8.97
N GLU A 238 17.67 -16.91 8.69
CA GLU A 238 17.16 -16.51 7.38
C GLU A 238 18.12 -15.59 6.61
N PRO A 239 18.08 -15.61 5.26
CA PRO A 239 18.84 -14.68 4.42
C PRO A 239 18.44 -13.22 4.66
N VAL A 240 19.35 -12.39 5.16
CA VAL A 240 19.10 -10.97 5.39
C VAL A 240 19.64 -10.14 4.21
N PRO A 241 18.83 -9.30 3.53
CA PRO A 241 19.30 -8.48 2.41
C PRO A 241 20.48 -7.56 2.75
N ALA A 242 20.46 -6.92 3.91
CA ALA A 242 21.57 -6.08 4.41
C ALA A 242 22.90 -6.85 4.59
N LEU A 243 22.82 -8.19 4.64
CA LEU A 243 23.95 -9.10 4.79
C LEU A 243 24.28 -9.87 3.49
N ASP A 244 24.00 -9.27 2.32
CA ASP A 244 24.15 -9.89 0.99
C ASP A 244 23.37 -11.20 0.86
N HIS A 245 22.15 -11.25 1.41
CA HIS A 245 21.30 -12.44 1.41
C HIS A 245 21.96 -13.67 2.05
N LYS A 246 22.82 -13.46 3.06
CA LYS A 246 23.36 -14.52 3.91
C LYS A 246 22.72 -14.49 5.28
N THR A 247 22.74 -15.63 5.96
CA THR A 247 22.21 -15.71 7.32
C THR A 247 23.19 -15.12 8.34
N PRO A 248 22.71 -14.39 9.37
CA PRO A 248 23.55 -13.87 10.44
C PRO A 248 24.44 -14.95 11.09
N ARG A 249 23.89 -16.14 11.39
CA ARG A 249 24.67 -17.25 11.96
C ARG A 249 25.81 -17.73 11.06
N ALA A 250 25.56 -17.81 9.74
CA ALA A 250 26.60 -18.25 8.80
C ALA A 250 27.73 -17.23 8.71
N LEU A 251 27.39 -15.93 8.66
CA LEU A 251 28.39 -14.87 8.56
C LEU A 251 29.21 -14.69 9.84
N ALA A 252 28.59 -14.81 11.01
CA ALA A 252 29.27 -14.67 12.31
C ALA A 252 30.41 -15.71 12.51
N ARG A 253 30.37 -16.83 11.79
CA ARG A 253 31.44 -17.84 11.80
C ARG A 253 32.70 -17.44 11.02
N THR A 254 32.64 -16.39 10.21
CA THR A 254 33.75 -15.97 9.36
C THR A 254 34.39 -14.68 9.88
N LYS A 255 35.72 -14.60 9.85
CA LYS A 255 36.45 -13.41 10.35
C LYS A 255 35.99 -12.11 9.69
N ALA A 256 35.71 -12.13 8.38
CA ALA A 256 35.22 -10.98 7.63
C ALA A 256 33.72 -10.68 7.89
N GLY A 257 32.89 -11.72 8.08
CA GLY A 257 31.46 -11.57 8.29
C GLY A 257 31.08 -11.05 9.68
N ARG A 258 31.89 -11.31 10.72
CA ARG A 258 31.65 -10.84 12.09
C ARG A 258 31.45 -9.32 12.19
N ALA A 259 32.29 -8.53 11.51
CA ALA A 259 32.17 -7.07 11.50
C ALA A 259 30.85 -6.63 10.86
N LYS A 260 30.49 -7.23 9.71
CA LYS A 260 29.25 -6.91 9.01
C LYS A 260 28.00 -7.25 9.82
N VAL A 261 28.01 -8.37 10.53
CA VAL A 261 26.91 -8.77 11.42
C VAL A 261 26.83 -7.84 12.64
N ALA A 262 27.97 -7.43 13.20
CA ALA A 262 28.00 -6.46 14.30
C ALA A 262 27.44 -5.09 13.89
N ASP A 263 27.80 -4.57 12.72
CA ASP A 263 27.25 -3.31 12.20
C ASP A 263 25.74 -3.38 11.98
N TRP A 264 25.25 -4.53 11.50
CA TRP A 264 23.83 -4.80 11.35
C TRP A 264 23.09 -4.87 12.69
N LEU A 265 23.65 -5.51 13.72
CA LEU A 265 23.07 -5.53 15.07
C LEU A 265 23.01 -4.11 15.67
N LYS A 266 24.05 -3.29 15.50
CA LYS A 266 24.05 -1.88 15.92
C LYS A 266 22.99 -1.07 15.21
N TYR A 267 22.79 -1.31 13.92
CA TYR A 267 21.73 -0.66 13.15
C TYR A 267 20.34 -0.98 13.73
N ILE A 268 20.09 -2.24 14.10
CA ILE A 268 18.83 -2.67 14.71
C ILE A 268 18.64 -2.03 16.09
N GLU A 269 19.64 -2.10 16.97
CA GLU A 269 19.57 -1.49 18.32
C GLU A 269 19.32 0.02 18.24
N ASN A 270 20.04 0.73 17.36
CA ASN A 270 19.85 2.16 17.13
C ASN A 270 18.50 2.51 16.50
N GLY A 271 17.93 1.61 15.71
CA GLY A 271 16.58 1.74 15.18
C GLY A 271 15.53 1.67 16.29
N SER A 272 15.66 0.68 17.18
CA SER A 272 14.77 0.49 18.33
C SER A 272 14.85 1.65 19.32
N ALA A 273 16.05 2.18 19.57
CA ALA A 273 16.26 3.30 20.49
C ALA A 273 15.64 4.63 20.01
N LYS A 274 15.26 4.73 18.73
CA LYS A 274 14.58 5.91 18.16
C LYS A 274 13.06 5.86 18.30
N SER A 275 12.50 4.75 18.79
CA SER A 275 11.07 4.67 19.12
C SER A 275 10.69 5.66 20.22
N SER A 276 9.44 6.11 20.21
CA SER A 276 8.92 7.06 21.19
C SER A 276 9.01 6.53 22.62
N ALA A 277 9.29 7.41 23.58
CA ALA A 277 9.26 7.05 24.99
C ALA A 277 7.88 6.46 25.38
N GLY A 278 7.86 5.23 25.87
CA GLY A 278 6.64 4.48 26.19
C GLY A 278 6.23 3.42 25.15
N ASP A 279 6.92 3.32 24.02
CA ASP A 279 6.77 2.22 23.07
C ASP A 279 7.39 0.93 23.65
N PRO A 280 6.65 -0.20 23.78
CA PRO A 280 7.18 -1.50 24.16
C PRO A 280 8.41 -1.97 23.35
N MET A 281 8.59 -1.46 22.13
CA MET A 281 9.76 -1.70 21.27
C MET A 281 11.03 -1.02 21.80
N ALA A 282 10.89 0.13 22.46
CA ALA A 282 12.03 0.94 22.90
C ALA A 282 12.82 0.30 24.05
N SER A 283 12.18 -0.56 24.85
CA SER A 283 12.77 -1.25 26.01
C SER A 283 13.30 -2.65 25.71
N TYR A 284 13.18 -3.13 24.46
CA TYR A 284 13.57 -4.49 24.10
C TYR A 284 15.10 -4.69 24.18
N ASP A 285 15.53 -5.77 24.85
CA ASP A 285 16.95 -6.08 25.02
C ASP A 285 17.48 -7.00 23.92
N PHE A 286 18.40 -6.48 23.12
CA PHE A 286 19.07 -7.19 22.04
C PHE A 286 20.33 -7.95 22.49
N THR A 287 20.72 -7.90 23.79
CA THR A 287 21.94 -8.52 24.32
C THR A 287 22.08 -9.99 23.90
N TRP A 288 20.99 -10.76 23.94
CA TRP A 288 21.00 -12.18 23.62
C TRP A 288 21.46 -12.47 22.19
N MET A 289 21.18 -11.60 21.21
CA MET A 289 21.59 -11.80 19.82
C MET A 289 23.12 -11.69 19.69
N TRP A 290 23.73 -10.77 20.43
CA TRP A 290 25.18 -10.62 20.47
C TRP A 290 25.87 -11.83 21.10
N GLU A 291 25.30 -12.34 22.20
CA GLU A 291 25.82 -13.52 22.89
C GLU A 291 25.67 -14.78 22.03
N GLU A 292 24.51 -14.97 21.40
CA GLU A 292 24.23 -16.13 20.57
C GLU A 292 25.09 -16.20 19.31
N LEU A 293 25.42 -15.04 18.73
CA LEU A 293 26.34 -14.95 17.59
C LEU A 293 27.82 -14.93 18.03
N GLY A 294 28.09 -14.89 19.34
CA GLY A 294 29.42 -14.82 19.91
C GLY A 294 30.16 -13.55 19.49
N LEU A 295 29.46 -12.42 19.44
CA LEU A 295 29.94 -11.10 19.02
C LEU A 295 29.91 -10.05 20.13
N SER A 296 29.65 -10.44 21.38
CA SER A 296 29.46 -9.51 22.52
C SER A 296 30.61 -8.51 22.68
N GLU A 297 31.83 -8.86 22.28
CA GLU A 297 32.99 -7.97 22.31
C GLU A 297 32.92 -6.80 21.30
N LEU A 298 32.09 -6.91 20.26
CA LEU A 298 31.91 -5.92 19.19
C LEU A 298 30.75 -4.94 19.44
N ARG A 299 29.97 -5.14 20.51
CA ARG A 299 28.77 -4.35 20.83
C ARG A 299 29.03 -2.90 21.24
N ARG A 300 30.29 -2.52 21.49
CA ARG A 300 30.67 -1.17 21.92
C ARG A 300 30.42 -0.09 20.87
#